data_AF-A0A6J6G5B4-F1
#
_entry.id   AF-A0A6J6G5B4-F1
#
_cell.length_a   1.000
_cell.length_b   1.000
_cell.length_c   1.000
_cell.angle_alpha   90.00
_cell.angle_beta   90.00
_cell.angle_gamma   90.00
#
_symmetry.space_group_name_H-M   'P 1'
#
loop_
_entity.id
_entity.type
_entity.pdbx_description
1 polymer ?
#
loop_
_entity_poly.entity_id
_entity_poly.type
_entity_poly.pdbx_seq_one_letter_code
_entity_poly.pdbx_strand_id
1 'polypeptide(L)'
;MEFVIARNPDEASTLPYLVRLPLGAGVVLKVRDTWPRTAKVYCHPAEAWPAEPDIVERVPVRSCMRRGASIDLVLDRSRENRSQFVFAVARGREVVFWQSARTARQARPAVSVPTARASGQVLDIVVDSHERYAWNFSAQQATTRRQALPAGDYGVVLDGHLVAAVERKSLADLVSTLTTGKLRYLMADLAALPRAALVVEDRWSSVFKLDRVRPSVVTEGLAEMQVRFPNVPIVFCETRPLAQEWAYRFLGAAAAHHGEHLDAARLESALPPAAPLAPPEPTTAEVRAWAVGAGLPVAAAGRIKPDIVDAYRRAHTADDRSG
;
A
#
# COMPACT_ATOMS: atom_id res chain seq x y z
N MET A 1 -25.97 32.36 -6.37
CA MET A 1 -26.05 31.69 -5.05
C MET A 1 -24.76 30.93 -4.82
N GLU A 2 -24.22 30.92 -3.60
CA GLU A 2 -22.92 30.33 -3.30
C GLU A 2 -22.99 29.37 -2.12
N PHE A 3 -22.17 28.33 -2.17
CA PHE A 3 -21.82 27.47 -1.05
C PHE A 3 -20.54 28.02 -0.43
N VAL A 4 -20.55 28.24 0.88
CA VAL A 4 -19.45 28.91 1.57
C VAL A 4 -18.92 28.02 2.68
N ILE A 5 -17.60 27.90 2.75
CA ILE A 5 -16.88 27.22 3.82
C ILE A 5 -16.10 28.28 4.59
N ALA A 6 -16.23 28.28 5.92
CA ALA A 6 -15.47 29.13 6.81
C ALA A 6 -14.80 28.28 7.91
N ARG A 7 -13.79 28.83 8.59
CA ARG A 7 -13.32 28.22 9.84
C ARG A 7 -14.37 28.38 10.93
N ASN A 8 -14.49 27.36 11.78
CA ASN A 8 -15.31 27.45 12.98
C ASN A 8 -14.54 28.30 14.02
N PRO A 9 -15.13 29.41 14.54
CA PRO A 9 -14.48 30.26 15.53
C PRO A 9 -14.26 29.55 16.88
N ASP A 10 -14.96 28.45 17.13
CA ASP A 10 -14.74 27.59 18.30
C ASP A 10 -13.53 26.67 18.07
N GLU A 11 -12.35 27.13 18.50
CA GLU A 11 -11.06 26.40 18.36
C GLU A 11 -11.02 25.08 19.15
N ALA A 12 -11.82 24.93 20.20
CA ALA A 12 -11.91 23.70 20.97
C ALA A 12 -12.76 22.62 20.27
N SER A 13 -13.46 22.99 19.20
CA SER A 13 -14.35 22.08 18.48
C SER A 13 -13.59 21.04 17.65
N THR A 14 -14.03 19.79 17.72
CA THR A 14 -13.60 18.74 16.79
C THR A 14 -14.18 18.90 15.38
N LEU A 15 -15.03 19.91 15.17
CA LEU A 15 -15.62 20.30 13.88
C LEU A 15 -15.05 21.68 13.46
N PRO A 16 -13.84 21.74 12.89
CA PRO A 16 -13.09 22.97 12.65
C PRO A 16 -13.65 23.86 11.52
N TYR A 17 -14.71 23.45 10.82
CA TYR A 17 -15.28 24.22 9.72
C TYR A 17 -16.77 24.46 9.90
N LEU A 18 -17.24 25.57 9.32
CA LEU A 18 -18.65 25.88 9.08
C LEU A 18 -18.93 25.80 7.58
N VAL A 19 -20.07 25.24 7.21
CA VAL A 19 -20.58 25.30 5.85
C VAL A 19 -21.93 26.00 5.80
N ARG A 20 -22.11 26.91 4.84
CA ARG A 20 -23.37 27.61 4.59
C ARG A 20 -23.94 27.21 3.24
N LEU A 21 -25.12 26.59 3.28
CA LEU A 21 -25.88 26.19 2.10
C LEU A 21 -26.83 27.32 1.71
N PRO A 22 -26.92 27.70 0.42
CA PRO A 22 -27.84 28.73 -0.05
C PRO A 22 -29.26 28.14 -0.22
N LEU A 23 -29.89 27.75 0.88
CA LEU A 23 -31.25 27.22 0.92
C LEU A 23 -32.08 28.00 1.94
N GLY A 24 -33.18 28.63 1.50
CA GLY A 24 -33.98 29.52 2.34
C GLY A 24 -33.15 30.70 2.88
N ALA A 25 -33.24 30.98 4.18
CA ALA A 25 -32.41 31.98 4.87
C ALA A 25 -30.91 31.60 4.97
N GLY A 26 -30.57 30.35 4.59
CA GLY A 26 -29.25 29.77 4.72
C GLY A 26 -29.23 28.70 5.80
N VAL A 27 -28.72 27.50 5.46
CA VAL A 27 -28.51 26.42 6.42
C VAL A 27 -27.04 26.41 6.80
N VAL A 28 -26.73 26.47 8.10
CA VAL A 28 -25.36 26.49 8.61
C VAL A 28 -25.08 25.24 9.44
N LEU A 29 -23.98 24.56 9.11
CA LEU A 29 -23.57 23.32 9.77
C LEU A 29 -22.09 23.38 10.15
N LYS A 30 -21.75 22.94 11.37
CA LYS A 30 -20.40 22.59 11.79
C LYS A 30 -20.01 21.25 11.18
N VAL A 31 -18.82 21.14 10.60
CA VAL A 31 -18.33 19.95 9.91
C VAL A 31 -16.84 19.70 10.18
N ARG A 32 -16.41 18.44 10.04
CA ARG A 32 -15.00 18.05 10.25
C ARG A 32 -14.10 18.30 9.04
N ASP A 33 -14.67 18.35 7.84
CA ASP A 33 -13.91 18.40 6.59
C ASP A 33 -14.64 19.31 5.59
N THR A 34 -13.91 19.80 4.60
CA THR A 34 -14.40 20.72 3.56
C THR A 34 -15.08 20.01 2.40
N TRP A 35 -15.01 18.67 2.34
CA TRP A 35 -15.78 17.85 1.40
C TRP A 35 -15.80 16.37 1.81
N PRO A 36 -16.89 15.60 1.58
CA PRO A 36 -16.97 14.17 1.90
C PRO A 36 -16.26 13.32 0.85
N ARG A 37 -14.92 13.31 0.92
CA ARG A 37 -14.02 12.64 -0.05
C ARG A 37 -13.88 11.15 0.23
N THR A 38 -13.51 10.82 1.47
CA THR A 38 -13.13 9.47 1.88
C THR A 38 -14.19 8.77 2.72
N ALA A 39 -15.01 9.53 3.47
CA ALA A 39 -16.12 9.05 4.27
C ALA A 39 -17.25 10.10 4.31
N LYS A 40 -18.43 9.70 4.80
CA LYS A 40 -19.49 10.66 5.14
C LYS A 40 -18.98 11.57 6.26
N VAL A 41 -19.27 12.87 6.15
CA VAL A 41 -18.90 13.86 7.14
C VAL A 41 -20.10 14.08 8.05
N TYR A 42 -19.93 13.87 9.35
CA TYR A 42 -20.94 14.26 10.32
C TYR A 42 -21.09 15.77 10.34
N CYS A 43 -22.33 16.23 10.41
CA CYS A 43 -22.69 17.63 10.46
C CYS A 43 -23.50 17.89 11.73
N HIS A 44 -23.15 18.96 12.43
CA HIS A 44 -23.91 19.45 13.57
C HIS A 44 -24.52 20.81 13.22
N PRO A 45 -25.79 21.09 13.55
CA PRO A 45 -26.36 22.42 13.39
C PRO A 45 -25.51 23.50 14.06
N ALA A 46 -25.22 24.60 13.37
CA ALA A 46 -24.62 25.76 14.02
C ALA A 46 -25.73 26.67 14.55
N GLU A 47 -25.46 27.36 15.66
CA GLU A 47 -26.39 28.34 16.23
C GLU A 47 -26.52 29.58 15.35
N ALA A 48 -25.41 30.04 14.76
CA ALA A 48 -25.36 31.19 13.88
C ALA A 48 -24.23 31.10 12.84
N TRP A 49 -24.33 31.92 11.80
CA TRP A 49 -23.20 32.26 10.93
C TRP A 49 -22.44 33.45 11.53
N PRO A 50 -21.09 33.43 11.61
CA PRO A 50 -20.32 34.55 12.14
C PRO A 50 -20.54 35.85 11.34
N ALA A 51 -20.54 37.00 12.03
CA ALA A 51 -20.62 38.30 11.38
C ALA A 51 -19.39 38.56 10.48
N GLU A 52 -18.21 38.18 10.96
CA GLU A 52 -16.93 38.27 10.24
C GLU A 52 -16.33 36.86 10.08
N PRO A 53 -16.80 36.08 9.09
CA PRO A 53 -16.34 34.71 8.91
C PRO A 53 -14.95 34.66 8.26
N ASP A 54 -14.04 33.84 8.80
CA ASP A 54 -12.78 33.48 8.12
C ASP A 54 -13.08 32.48 7.00
N ILE A 55 -13.21 32.99 5.77
CA ILE A 55 -13.63 32.23 4.59
C ILE A 55 -12.48 31.37 4.06
N VAL A 56 -12.71 30.07 4.03
CA VAL A 56 -11.81 29.08 3.42
C VAL A 56 -12.10 28.90 1.93
N GLU A 57 -13.39 28.84 1.56
CA GLU A 57 -13.79 28.60 0.16
C GLU A 57 -15.17 29.22 -0.13
N ARG A 58 -15.33 29.81 -1.32
CA ARG A 58 -16.62 30.19 -1.89
C ARG A 58 -16.76 29.53 -3.25
N VAL A 59 -17.86 28.81 -3.45
CA VAL A 59 -18.11 28.09 -4.70
C VAL A 59 -19.49 28.47 -5.25
N PRO A 60 -19.59 28.90 -6.52
CA PRO A 60 -20.89 29.10 -7.14
C PRO A 60 -21.71 27.80 -7.16
N VAL A 61 -23.01 27.93 -6.95
CA VAL A 61 -23.94 26.80 -6.88
C VAL A 61 -24.82 26.78 -8.12
N ARG A 62 -24.80 25.65 -8.84
CA ARG A 62 -25.71 25.38 -9.96
C ARG A 62 -27.10 24.96 -9.46
N SER A 63 -27.16 24.20 -8.37
CA SER A 63 -28.42 23.77 -7.75
C SER A 63 -28.23 23.46 -6.26
N CYS A 64 -29.14 23.94 -5.41
CA CYS A 64 -29.26 23.56 -4.01
C CYS A 64 -30.75 23.39 -3.68
N MET A 65 -31.20 22.16 -3.45
CA MET A 65 -32.63 21.87 -3.32
C MET A 65 -32.92 20.89 -2.19
N ARG A 66 -34.00 21.15 -1.43
CA ARG A 66 -34.57 20.18 -0.50
C ARG A 66 -35.30 19.08 -1.28
N ARG A 67 -34.97 17.82 -1.00
CA ARG A 67 -35.64 16.61 -1.50
C ARG A 67 -35.92 15.68 -0.33
N GLY A 68 -37.14 15.78 0.23
CA GLY A 68 -37.52 15.05 1.44
C GLY A 68 -36.53 15.30 2.58
N ALA A 69 -35.99 14.23 3.15
CA ALA A 69 -35.03 14.27 4.24
C ALA A 69 -33.59 14.68 3.82
N SER A 70 -33.37 15.11 2.58
CA SER A 70 -32.04 15.47 2.08
C SER A 70 -32.00 16.85 1.42
N ILE A 71 -30.82 17.47 1.39
CA ILE A 71 -30.51 18.63 0.55
C ILE A 71 -29.52 18.16 -0.51
N ASP A 72 -29.91 18.25 -1.78
CA ASP A 72 -29.01 18.03 -2.91
C ASP A 72 -28.21 19.31 -3.18
N LEU A 73 -26.89 19.18 -3.28
CA LEU A 73 -25.97 20.27 -3.60
C LEU A 73 -25.17 19.94 -4.86
N VAL A 74 -25.29 20.80 -5.87
CA VAL A 74 -24.53 20.76 -7.12
C VAL A 74 -23.77 22.07 -7.28
N LEU A 75 -22.45 21.99 -7.15
CA LEU A 75 -21.52 23.11 -7.30
C LEU A 75 -21.11 23.30 -8.77
N ASP A 76 -20.71 24.53 -9.09
CA ASP A 76 -20.13 24.89 -10.37
C ASP A 76 -18.60 24.74 -10.35
N ARG A 77 -18.15 23.49 -10.34
CA ARG A 77 -16.74 23.12 -10.48
C ARG A 77 -16.59 21.74 -11.12
N SER A 78 -15.38 21.45 -11.60
CA SER A 78 -15.07 20.22 -12.35
C SER A 78 -15.01 18.97 -11.46
N ARG A 79 -14.51 19.09 -10.23
CA ARG A 79 -14.39 18.00 -9.25
C ARG A 79 -15.13 18.35 -7.97
N GLU A 80 -15.48 17.33 -7.18
CA GLU A 80 -16.12 17.53 -5.88
C GLU A 80 -17.36 18.43 -6.00
N ASN A 81 -18.20 18.16 -7.00
CA ASN A 81 -19.24 19.09 -7.42
C ASN A 81 -20.66 18.61 -7.14
N ARG A 82 -20.84 17.38 -6.62
CA ARG A 82 -22.15 16.80 -6.31
C ARG A 82 -22.11 16.11 -4.96
N SER A 83 -23.01 16.50 -4.07
CA SER A 83 -23.12 15.94 -2.72
C SER A 83 -24.54 16.09 -2.17
N GLN A 84 -24.80 15.45 -1.04
CA GLN A 84 -26.07 15.52 -0.33
C GLN A 84 -25.84 15.72 1.17
N PHE A 85 -26.70 16.53 1.80
CA PHE A 85 -26.82 16.59 3.26
C PHE A 85 -28.08 15.83 3.67
N VAL A 86 -27.91 14.69 4.32
CA VAL A 86 -29.01 13.79 4.70
C VAL A 86 -29.32 13.97 6.18
N PHE A 87 -30.56 14.31 6.47
CA PHE A 87 -31.12 14.44 7.81
C PHE A 87 -31.78 13.11 8.17
N ALA A 88 -31.45 12.56 9.32
CA ALA A 88 -31.96 11.27 9.77
C ALA A 88 -32.08 11.23 11.29
N VAL A 89 -32.79 10.22 11.81
CA VAL A 89 -32.79 9.88 13.23
C VAL A 89 -31.99 8.59 13.41
N ALA A 90 -30.96 8.62 14.25
CA ALA A 90 -30.14 7.46 14.58
C ALA A 90 -30.06 7.31 16.10
N ARG A 91 -30.44 6.13 16.62
CA ARG A 91 -30.48 5.85 18.08
C ARG A 91 -31.24 6.93 18.87
N GLY A 92 -32.38 7.39 18.34
CA GLY A 92 -33.22 8.40 18.97
C GLY A 92 -32.70 9.84 18.92
N ARG A 93 -31.59 10.11 18.20
CA ARG A 93 -31.03 11.46 18.03
C ARG A 93 -31.09 11.90 16.57
N GLU A 94 -31.42 13.15 16.34
CA GLU A 94 -31.31 13.78 15.03
C GLU A 94 -29.83 13.89 14.64
N VAL A 95 -29.52 13.47 13.41
CA VAL A 95 -28.17 13.49 12.85
C VAL A 95 -28.21 13.99 11.42
N VAL A 96 -27.19 14.76 11.04
CA VAL A 96 -27.00 15.23 9.67
C VAL A 96 -25.69 14.66 9.14
N PHE A 97 -25.72 14.10 7.93
CA PHE A 97 -24.53 13.60 7.25
C PHE A 97 -24.36 14.25 5.89
N TRP A 98 -23.19 14.82 5.66
CA TRP A 98 -22.76 15.24 4.33
C TRP A 98 -22.06 14.09 3.62
N GLN A 99 -22.55 13.72 2.44
CA GLN A 99 -22.06 12.59 1.67
C GLN A 99 -21.95 12.91 0.18
N SER A 100 -21.00 12.27 -0.50
CA SER A 100 -20.93 12.22 -1.96
C SER A 100 -21.49 10.90 -2.46
N ALA A 101 -21.71 10.77 -3.77
CA ALA A 101 -22.12 9.49 -4.37
C ALA A 101 -21.16 8.34 -3.99
N ARG A 102 -19.86 8.65 -3.88
CA ARG A 102 -18.81 7.71 -3.47
C ARG A 102 -18.99 7.27 -2.01
N THR A 103 -19.14 8.21 -1.08
CA THR A 103 -19.23 7.89 0.35
C THR A 103 -20.60 7.37 0.77
N ALA A 104 -21.63 7.59 -0.06
CA ALA A 104 -22.96 7.01 0.12
C ALA A 104 -22.98 5.49 -0.13
N ARG A 105 -22.22 5.01 -1.14
CA ARG A 105 -22.20 3.60 -1.58
C ARG A 105 -21.17 2.71 -0.87
N GLN A 106 -20.36 3.28 0.04
CA GLN A 106 -19.34 2.52 0.75
C GLN A 106 -19.94 1.41 1.61
N ALA A 107 -19.32 0.23 1.52
CA ALA A 107 -19.64 -0.91 2.35
C ALA A 107 -19.39 -0.63 3.83
N ARG A 108 -20.22 -1.25 4.69
CA ARG A 108 -20.06 -1.26 6.16
C ARG A 108 -20.00 -2.70 6.65
N PRO A 109 -18.88 -3.41 6.44
CA PRO A 109 -18.74 -4.76 6.94
C PRO A 109 -18.83 -4.77 8.47
N ALA A 110 -19.62 -5.70 9.03
CA ALA A 110 -19.86 -5.83 10.46
C ALA A 110 -18.70 -6.56 11.15
N VAL A 111 -17.49 -6.01 11.01
CA VAL A 111 -16.24 -6.61 11.50
C VAL A 111 -15.55 -5.70 12.50
N SER A 112 -14.95 -6.30 13.52
CA SER A 112 -14.04 -5.61 14.45
C SER A 112 -12.60 -5.83 13.99
N VAL A 113 -11.80 -4.77 14.03
CA VAL A 113 -10.38 -4.82 13.67
C VAL A 113 -9.54 -4.95 14.96
N PRO A 114 -8.59 -5.90 15.04
CA PRO A 114 -7.71 -6.03 16.21
C PRO A 114 -6.87 -4.79 16.47
N THR A 115 -6.66 -4.45 17.74
CA THR A 115 -5.84 -3.30 18.18
C THR A 115 -4.40 -3.67 18.54
N ALA A 116 -4.05 -4.96 18.49
CA ALA A 116 -2.73 -5.46 18.81
C ALA A 116 -1.66 -4.90 17.86
N ARG A 117 -0.44 -4.71 18.36
CA ARG A 117 0.68 -4.19 17.55
C ARG A 117 1.06 -5.16 16.42
N ALA A 118 1.41 -4.64 15.26
CA ALA A 118 1.95 -5.43 14.16
C ALA A 118 3.32 -5.97 14.56
N SER A 119 3.49 -7.30 14.54
CA SER A 119 4.71 -7.99 14.96
C SER A 119 5.22 -7.57 16.36
N GLY A 120 4.33 -7.12 17.25
CA GLY A 120 4.69 -6.61 18.58
C GLY A 120 5.35 -5.22 18.62
N GLN A 121 5.51 -4.56 17.47
CA GLN A 121 6.29 -3.32 17.33
C GLN A 121 5.41 -2.07 17.26
N VAL A 122 5.96 -0.93 17.71
CA VAL A 122 5.41 0.40 17.40
C VAL A 122 6.08 0.87 16.12
N LEU A 123 5.32 0.98 15.04
CA LEU A 123 5.86 1.39 13.74
C LEU A 123 5.92 2.92 13.64
N ASP A 124 7.04 3.42 13.12
CA ASP A 124 7.11 4.78 12.56
C ASP A 124 6.86 4.71 11.06
N ILE A 125 5.65 5.10 10.65
CA ILE A 125 5.20 5.01 9.26
C ILE A 125 5.49 6.33 8.55
N VAL A 126 6.30 6.23 7.51
CA VAL A 126 6.51 7.33 6.57
C VAL A 126 5.28 7.44 5.69
N VAL A 127 4.70 8.63 5.62
CA VAL A 127 3.61 8.96 4.71
C VAL A 127 4.17 9.89 3.64
N ASP A 128 3.96 9.55 2.37
CA ASP A 128 4.42 10.37 1.25
C ASP A 128 3.91 11.80 1.38
N SER A 129 4.76 12.78 1.05
CA SER A 129 4.42 14.21 1.19
C SER A 129 3.31 14.65 0.25
N HIS A 130 3.07 13.94 -0.86
CA HIS A 130 2.02 14.24 -1.83
C HIS A 130 0.69 13.55 -1.52
N GLU A 131 0.63 12.64 -0.54
CA GLU A 131 -0.62 11.97 -0.14
C GLU A 131 -1.51 12.94 0.65
N ARG A 132 -2.45 13.57 -0.07
CA ARG A 132 -3.37 14.57 0.47
C ARG A 132 -4.34 14.02 1.50
N TYR A 133 -4.74 12.76 1.38
CA TYR A 133 -5.76 12.15 2.25
C TYR A 133 -5.18 10.96 2.99
N ALA A 134 -4.09 11.21 3.70
CA ALA A 134 -3.33 10.22 4.43
C ALA A 134 -4.17 9.44 5.46
N TRP A 135 -3.88 8.15 5.60
CA TRP A 135 -4.20 7.40 6.79
C TRP A 135 -3.43 7.96 7.98
N ASN A 136 -4.02 7.86 9.17
CA ASN A 136 -3.41 8.37 10.40
C ASN A 136 -2.98 7.27 11.38
N PHE A 137 -3.33 6.01 11.09
CA PHE A 137 -3.00 4.83 11.92
C PHE A 137 -3.35 4.98 13.41
N SER A 138 -4.31 5.85 13.74
CA SER A 138 -4.65 6.20 15.13
C SER A 138 -5.13 5.01 15.96
N ALA A 139 -5.81 4.05 15.35
CA ALA A 139 -6.26 2.82 16.02
C ALA A 139 -5.15 1.75 16.13
N GLN A 140 -4.07 1.88 15.37
CA GLN A 140 -3.01 0.89 15.21
C GLN A 140 -1.77 1.18 16.07
N GLN A 141 -1.82 2.16 16.98
CA GLN A 141 -0.72 2.49 17.88
C GLN A 141 0.62 2.72 17.12
N ALA A 142 0.57 3.36 15.96
CA ALA A 142 1.74 3.73 15.16
C ALA A 142 1.94 5.25 15.18
N THR A 143 3.18 5.69 14.96
CA THR A 143 3.48 7.09 14.65
C THR A 143 3.50 7.29 13.14
N THR A 144 3.27 8.53 12.71
CA THR A 144 3.37 8.90 11.30
C THR A 144 4.23 10.13 11.12
N ARG A 145 5.09 10.13 10.11
CA ARG A 145 5.85 11.31 9.69
C ARG A 145 5.78 11.51 8.19
N ARG A 146 5.83 12.77 7.75
CA ARG A 146 5.79 13.13 6.32
C ARG A 146 7.19 13.14 5.73
N GLN A 147 7.38 12.46 4.60
CA GLN A 147 8.61 12.51 3.81
C GLN A 147 8.28 12.05 2.38
N ALA A 148 8.96 12.59 1.38
CA ALA A 148 8.84 12.05 0.02
C ALA A 148 9.36 10.60 -0.03
N LEU A 149 8.57 9.71 -0.64
CA LEU A 149 8.94 8.33 -0.91
C LEU A 149 9.34 8.17 -2.39
N PRO A 150 10.30 7.28 -2.72
CA PRO A 150 10.64 6.99 -4.11
C PRO A 150 9.49 6.32 -4.86
N ALA A 151 8.68 5.51 -4.17
CA ALA A 151 7.44 4.92 -4.67
C ALA A 151 6.54 4.51 -3.49
N GLY A 152 5.22 4.49 -3.71
CA GLY A 152 4.21 4.20 -2.70
C GLY A 152 3.79 5.43 -1.87
N ASP A 153 2.64 5.31 -1.20
CA ASP A 153 2.07 6.38 -0.36
C ASP A 153 2.47 6.25 1.12
N TYR A 154 2.80 5.03 1.55
CA TYR A 154 3.18 4.71 2.93
C TYR A 154 4.39 3.79 2.94
N GLY A 155 5.30 3.94 3.89
CA GLY A 155 6.45 3.05 3.99
C GLY A 155 7.05 2.98 5.39
N VAL A 156 7.97 2.04 5.56
CA VAL A 156 8.81 1.91 6.76
C VAL A 156 10.26 2.04 6.34
N VAL A 157 10.96 2.98 6.98
CA VAL A 157 12.38 3.25 6.76
C VAL A 157 13.14 2.82 8.01
N LEU A 158 14.09 1.88 7.86
CA LEU A 158 14.96 1.42 8.93
C LEU A 158 16.42 1.66 8.49
N ASP A 159 17.25 2.18 9.39
CA ASP A 159 18.66 2.50 9.13
C ASP A 159 18.88 3.31 7.84
N GLY A 160 17.96 4.25 7.57
CA GLY A 160 18.00 5.11 6.38
C GLY A 160 17.51 4.46 5.07
N HIS A 161 17.14 3.19 5.09
CA HIS A 161 16.72 2.43 3.91
C HIS A 161 15.21 2.16 3.92
N LEU A 162 14.56 2.34 2.78
CA LEU A 162 13.14 1.97 2.62
C LEU A 162 13.00 0.45 2.55
N VAL A 163 12.45 -0.14 3.61
CA VAL A 163 12.31 -1.59 3.76
C VAL A 163 11.03 -2.09 3.10
N ALA A 164 9.95 -1.32 3.21
CA ALA A 164 8.69 -1.64 2.58
C ALA A 164 7.88 -0.41 2.23
N ALA A 165 7.06 -0.51 1.18
CA ALA A 165 6.09 0.50 0.82
C ALA A 165 4.72 -0.08 0.45
N VAL A 166 3.68 0.75 0.60
CA VAL A 166 2.31 0.46 0.20
C VAL A 166 1.80 1.62 -0.64
N GLU A 167 1.42 1.32 -1.88
CA GLU A 167 0.64 2.22 -2.72
C GLU A 167 -0.84 2.05 -2.41
N ARG A 168 -1.53 3.15 -2.15
CA ARG A 168 -2.95 3.16 -1.85
C ARG A 168 -3.72 3.63 -3.08
N LYS A 169 -4.72 2.86 -3.50
CA LYS A 169 -5.53 3.21 -4.66
C LYS A 169 -7.02 3.02 -4.41
N SER A 170 -7.85 3.91 -4.93
CA SER A 170 -9.28 3.65 -5.03
C SER A 170 -9.59 2.83 -6.28
N LEU A 171 -10.73 2.12 -6.32
CA LEU A 171 -11.12 1.39 -7.53
C LEU A 171 -11.23 2.32 -8.76
N ALA A 172 -11.78 3.52 -8.59
CA ALA A 172 -11.90 4.49 -9.67
C ALA A 172 -10.52 4.93 -10.20
N ASP A 173 -9.57 5.21 -9.30
CA ASP A 173 -8.22 5.61 -9.68
C ASP A 173 -7.43 4.43 -10.26
N LEU A 174 -7.66 3.20 -9.78
CA LEU A 174 -7.08 1.98 -10.32
C LEU A 174 -7.50 1.78 -11.77
N VAL A 175 -8.82 1.82 -12.03
CA VAL A 175 -9.37 1.69 -13.39
C VAL A 175 -8.83 2.78 -14.31
N SER A 176 -8.80 4.03 -13.85
CA SER A 176 -8.23 5.15 -14.62
C SER A 176 -6.75 4.93 -14.94
N THR A 177 -5.96 4.55 -13.95
CA THR A 177 -4.50 4.34 -14.08
C THR A 177 -4.18 3.13 -14.97
N LEU A 178 -5.00 2.07 -14.90
CA LEU A 178 -4.90 0.88 -15.74
C LEU A 178 -5.23 1.21 -17.21
N THR A 179 -6.39 1.81 -17.45
CA THR A 179 -6.87 2.13 -18.82
C THR A 179 -6.02 3.18 -19.53
N THR A 180 -5.28 4.00 -18.78
CA THR A 180 -4.31 4.97 -19.33
C THR A 180 -2.89 4.40 -19.47
N GLY A 181 -2.68 3.11 -19.17
CA GLY A 181 -1.37 2.43 -19.24
C GLY A 181 -0.39 2.80 -18.11
N LYS A 182 -0.73 3.78 -17.27
CA LYS A 182 0.12 4.29 -16.18
C LYS A 182 0.37 3.25 -15.09
N LEU A 183 -0.51 2.25 -14.95
CA LEU A 183 -0.39 1.23 -13.91
C LEU A 183 0.88 0.41 -14.07
N ARG A 184 1.33 0.16 -15.32
CA ARG A 184 2.56 -0.60 -15.59
C ARG A 184 3.80 0.08 -15.00
N TYR A 185 3.90 1.39 -15.14
CA TYR A 185 5.02 2.17 -14.62
C TYR A 185 5.00 2.17 -13.09
N LEU A 186 3.83 2.43 -12.50
CA LEU A 186 3.64 2.37 -11.06
C LEU A 186 4.03 0.99 -10.48
N MET A 187 3.59 -0.10 -11.11
CA MET A 187 3.93 -1.46 -10.66
C MET A 187 5.43 -1.75 -10.82
N ALA A 188 6.09 -1.21 -11.86
CA ALA A 188 7.52 -1.36 -12.04
C ALA A 188 8.32 -0.63 -10.94
N ASP A 189 7.91 0.59 -10.58
CA ASP A 189 8.55 1.36 -9.52
C ASP A 189 8.39 0.67 -8.16
N LEU A 190 7.19 0.13 -7.87
CA LEU A 190 6.96 -0.66 -6.66
C LEU A 190 7.77 -1.97 -6.65
N ALA A 191 7.89 -2.65 -7.80
CA ALA A 191 8.62 -3.90 -7.92
C ALA A 191 10.14 -3.75 -7.71
N ALA A 192 10.67 -2.54 -7.83
CA ALA A 192 12.07 -2.23 -7.54
C ALA A 192 12.37 -2.08 -6.03
N LEU A 193 11.35 -2.02 -5.18
CA LEU A 193 11.50 -1.93 -3.72
C LEU A 193 11.67 -3.33 -3.10
N PRO A 194 12.30 -3.44 -1.91
CA PRO A 194 12.51 -4.75 -1.27
C PRO A 194 11.20 -5.52 -1.00
N ARG A 195 10.17 -4.77 -0.56
CA ARG A 195 8.80 -5.25 -0.34
C ARG A 195 7.83 -4.13 -0.71
N ALA A 196 6.90 -4.40 -1.60
CA ALA A 196 5.86 -3.43 -1.94
C ALA A 196 4.51 -4.10 -2.12
N ALA A 197 3.44 -3.34 -1.93
CA ALA A 197 2.08 -3.80 -2.21
C ALA A 197 1.21 -2.66 -2.77
N LEU A 198 0.26 -3.02 -3.64
CA LEU A 198 -0.80 -2.12 -4.09
C LEU A 198 -2.10 -2.48 -3.37
N VAL A 199 -2.58 -1.60 -2.50
CA VAL A 199 -3.81 -1.79 -1.73
C VAL A 199 -4.96 -1.01 -2.37
N VAL A 200 -6.05 -1.73 -2.66
CA VAL A 200 -7.25 -1.18 -3.29
C VAL A 200 -8.36 -1.02 -2.24
N GLU A 201 -8.83 0.21 -2.06
CA GLU A 201 -9.95 0.54 -1.16
C GLU A 201 -11.33 0.22 -1.77
N ASP A 202 -11.52 -1.03 -2.22
CA ASP A 202 -12.81 -1.56 -2.68
C ASP A 202 -12.80 -3.09 -2.69
N ARG A 203 -13.94 -3.71 -3.00
CA ARG A 203 -14.06 -5.17 -3.15
C ARG A 203 -13.75 -5.58 -4.58
N TRP A 204 -13.19 -6.76 -4.77
CA TRP A 204 -13.03 -7.35 -6.11
C TRP A 204 -14.35 -7.41 -6.89
N SER A 205 -15.45 -7.76 -6.22
CA SER A 205 -16.79 -7.81 -6.83
C SER A 205 -17.28 -6.48 -7.40
N SER A 206 -16.73 -5.34 -6.95
CA SER A 206 -17.06 -4.02 -7.48
C SER A 206 -16.50 -3.79 -8.90
N VAL A 207 -15.46 -4.53 -9.31
CA VAL A 207 -14.93 -4.50 -10.69
C VAL A 207 -15.99 -4.93 -11.70
N PHE A 208 -16.83 -5.90 -11.34
CA PHE A 208 -17.91 -6.39 -12.21
C PHE A 208 -19.16 -5.49 -12.23
N LYS A 209 -19.16 -4.42 -11.43
CA LYS A 209 -20.24 -3.43 -11.36
C LYS A 209 -19.86 -2.10 -12.02
N LEU A 210 -18.77 -2.08 -12.80
CA LEU A 210 -18.33 -0.90 -13.52
C LEU A 210 -19.24 -0.63 -14.71
N ASP A 211 -19.76 0.60 -14.80
CA ASP A 211 -20.68 1.00 -15.88
C ASP A 211 -19.97 1.65 -17.08
N ARG A 212 -18.71 2.09 -16.90
CA ARG A 212 -17.97 2.90 -17.88
C ARG A 212 -16.85 2.16 -18.61
N VAL A 213 -16.29 1.15 -17.96
CA VAL A 213 -15.19 0.34 -18.48
C VAL A 213 -15.64 -1.11 -18.40
N ARG A 214 -15.46 -1.86 -19.49
CA ARG A 214 -15.82 -3.28 -19.53
C ARG A 214 -15.02 -4.03 -18.44
N PRO A 215 -15.68 -4.82 -17.57
CA PRO A 215 -14.98 -5.56 -16.52
C PRO A 215 -13.83 -6.42 -17.04
N SER A 216 -13.97 -7.05 -18.22
CA SER A 216 -12.93 -7.88 -18.84
C SER A 216 -11.59 -7.16 -19.02
N VAL A 217 -11.62 -5.88 -19.43
CA VAL A 217 -10.42 -5.05 -19.60
C VAL A 217 -9.69 -4.87 -18.27
N VAL A 218 -10.44 -4.66 -17.19
CA VAL A 218 -9.87 -4.47 -15.85
C VAL A 218 -9.35 -5.79 -15.30
N THR A 219 -10.11 -6.88 -15.44
CA THR A 219 -9.69 -8.19 -14.94
C THR A 219 -8.46 -8.72 -15.67
N GLU A 220 -8.40 -8.60 -16.99
CA GLU A 220 -7.24 -8.99 -17.79
C GLU A 220 -6.03 -8.11 -17.47
N GLY A 221 -6.20 -6.79 -17.41
CA GLY A 221 -5.10 -5.89 -17.10
C GLY A 221 -4.52 -6.12 -15.69
N LEU A 222 -5.36 -6.38 -14.69
CA LEU A 222 -4.88 -6.71 -13.34
C LEU A 222 -4.19 -8.08 -13.30
N ALA A 223 -4.67 -9.07 -14.04
CA ALA A 223 -3.99 -10.36 -14.18
C ALA A 223 -2.62 -10.19 -14.86
N GLU A 224 -2.53 -9.40 -15.94
CA GLU A 224 -1.26 -9.07 -16.60
C GLU A 224 -0.27 -8.41 -15.63
N MET A 225 -0.73 -7.45 -14.83
CA MET A 225 0.14 -6.80 -13.84
C MET A 225 0.67 -7.80 -12.80
N GLN A 226 -0.18 -8.70 -12.30
CA GLN A 226 0.25 -9.68 -11.31
C GLN A 226 1.23 -10.71 -11.88
N VAL A 227 1.06 -11.12 -13.14
CA VAL A 227 2.02 -12.02 -13.84
C VAL A 227 3.33 -11.31 -14.11
N ARG A 228 3.29 -10.03 -14.52
CA ARG A 228 4.46 -9.25 -14.88
C ARG A 228 5.29 -8.81 -13.68
N PHE A 229 4.62 -8.54 -12.55
CA PHE A 229 5.22 -8.05 -11.31
C PHE A 229 4.80 -8.95 -10.14
N PRO A 230 5.23 -10.23 -10.14
CA PRO A 230 4.75 -11.22 -9.18
C PRO A 230 5.13 -10.91 -7.73
N ASN A 231 6.14 -10.06 -7.52
CA ASN A 231 6.59 -9.61 -6.21
C ASN A 231 5.78 -8.44 -5.63
N VAL A 232 4.83 -7.86 -6.38
CA VAL A 232 3.95 -6.78 -5.91
C VAL A 232 2.51 -7.29 -5.87
N PRO A 233 1.99 -7.72 -4.71
CA PRO A 233 0.60 -8.13 -4.58
C PRO A 233 -0.36 -6.95 -4.77
N ILE A 234 -1.49 -7.21 -5.45
CA ILE A 234 -2.64 -6.30 -5.56
C ILE A 234 -3.76 -6.80 -4.65
N VAL A 235 -4.07 -6.06 -3.58
CA VAL A 235 -4.98 -6.52 -2.52
C VAL A 235 -6.24 -5.64 -2.43
N PHE A 236 -7.41 -6.24 -2.63
CA PHE A 236 -8.70 -5.58 -2.48
C PHE A 236 -9.17 -5.67 -1.03
N CYS A 237 -9.10 -4.55 -0.31
CA CYS A 237 -9.37 -4.49 1.13
C CYS A 237 -10.78 -4.00 1.47
N GLU A 238 -11.67 -3.87 0.50
CA GLU A 238 -13.08 -3.48 0.67
C GLU A 238 -13.32 -2.04 1.14
N THR A 239 -12.80 -1.65 2.30
CA THR A 239 -12.98 -0.32 2.89
C THR A 239 -11.66 0.32 3.22
N ARG A 240 -11.66 1.66 3.31
CA ARG A 240 -10.51 2.44 3.76
C ARG A 240 -9.95 2.00 5.13
N PRO A 241 -10.74 1.75 6.19
CA PRO A 241 -10.21 1.25 7.46
C PRO A 241 -9.56 -0.13 7.36
N LEU A 242 -10.12 -1.03 6.57
CA LEU A 242 -9.55 -2.37 6.35
C LEU A 242 -8.27 -2.31 5.50
N ALA A 243 -8.21 -1.41 4.53
CA ALA A 243 -6.99 -1.12 3.77
C ALA A 243 -5.87 -0.58 4.66
N GLN A 244 -6.19 0.36 5.55
CA GLN A 244 -5.26 0.90 6.55
C GLN A 244 -4.75 -0.20 7.49
N GLU A 245 -5.64 -1.07 7.97
CA GLU A 245 -5.26 -2.19 8.83
C GLU A 245 -4.35 -3.18 8.10
N TRP A 246 -4.71 -3.56 6.87
CA TRP A 246 -3.89 -4.49 6.09
C TRP A 246 -2.50 -3.91 5.83
N ALA A 247 -2.41 -2.64 5.45
CA ALA A 247 -1.15 -1.94 5.25
C ALA A 247 -0.31 -1.89 6.54
N TYR A 248 -0.93 -1.61 7.68
CA TYR A 248 -0.26 -1.63 8.99
C TYR A 248 0.39 -2.98 9.28
N ARG A 249 -0.34 -4.08 9.07
CA ARG A 249 0.18 -5.44 9.28
C ARG A 249 1.29 -5.81 8.30
N PHE A 250 1.12 -5.48 7.02
CA PHE A 250 2.12 -5.71 5.99
C PHE A 250 3.44 -4.99 6.29
N LEU A 251 3.36 -3.70 6.63
CA LEU A 251 4.53 -2.90 6.98
C LEU A 251 5.24 -3.43 8.24
N GLY A 252 4.49 -3.84 9.27
CA GLY A 252 5.08 -4.42 10.48
C GLY A 252 5.69 -5.81 10.27
N ALA A 253 5.11 -6.64 9.40
CA ALA A 253 5.71 -7.90 9.00
C ALA A 253 7.01 -7.69 8.23
N ALA A 254 7.05 -6.72 7.31
CA ALA A 254 8.26 -6.40 6.57
C ALA A 254 9.38 -5.84 7.46
N ALA A 255 9.04 -4.96 8.42
CA ALA A 255 9.98 -4.44 9.40
C ALA A 255 10.59 -5.56 10.26
N ALA A 256 9.76 -6.47 10.78
CA ALA A 256 10.22 -7.62 11.56
C ALA A 256 11.15 -8.53 10.76
N HIS A 257 10.75 -8.88 9.53
CA HIS A 257 11.56 -9.72 8.65
C HIS A 257 12.90 -9.10 8.30
N HIS A 258 12.96 -7.77 8.12
CA HIS A 258 14.22 -7.08 7.89
C HIS A 258 15.14 -7.14 9.10
N GLY A 259 14.60 -6.95 10.32
CA GLY A 259 15.36 -7.12 11.56
C GLY A 259 15.95 -8.53 11.69
N GLU A 260 15.13 -9.57 11.45
CA GLU A 260 15.58 -10.96 11.44
C GLU A 260 16.69 -11.21 10.41
N HIS A 261 16.59 -10.60 9.23
CA HIS A 261 17.62 -10.73 8.19
C HIS A 261 18.95 -10.08 8.60
N LEU A 262 18.91 -8.90 9.23
CA LEU A 262 20.10 -8.24 9.74
C LEU A 262 20.75 -9.05 10.89
N ASP A 263 19.94 -9.59 11.79
CA ASP A 263 20.43 -10.46 12.86
C ASP A 263 21.08 -11.73 12.31
N ALA A 264 20.44 -12.37 11.32
CA ALA A 264 21.00 -13.53 10.64
C ALA A 264 22.32 -13.20 9.93
N ALA A 265 22.38 -12.10 9.17
CA ALA A 265 23.59 -11.67 8.48
C ALA A 265 24.74 -11.36 9.47
N ARG A 266 24.41 -10.75 10.62
CA ARG A 266 25.38 -10.51 11.71
C ARG A 266 25.91 -11.83 12.28
N LEU A 267 25.03 -12.79 12.55
CA LEU A 267 25.42 -14.12 13.02
C LEU A 267 26.29 -14.86 11.99
N GLU A 268 25.90 -14.81 10.71
CA GLU A 268 26.66 -15.39 9.60
C GLU A 268 28.05 -14.77 9.48
N SER A 269 28.17 -13.44 9.56
CA SER A 269 29.45 -12.74 9.50
C SER A 269 30.39 -13.07 10.68
N ALA A 270 29.83 -13.53 11.79
CA ALA A 270 30.60 -13.97 12.96
C ALA A 270 31.03 -15.44 12.87
N LEU A 271 30.54 -16.21 11.88
CA LEU A 271 31.00 -17.57 11.65
C LEU A 271 32.44 -17.57 11.12
N PRO A 272 33.29 -18.51 11.56
CA PRO A 272 34.64 -18.63 11.03
C PRO A 272 34.58 -18.97 9.54
N PRO A 273 35.44 -18.39 8.70
CA PRO A 273 35.51 -18.76 7.29
C PRO A 273 35.87 -20.25 7.20
N ALA A 274 35.14 -20.98 6.36
CA ALA A 274 35.50 -22.35 6.06
C ALA A 274 36.84 -22.34 5.31
N ALA A 275 37.80 -23.14 5.77
CA ALA A 275 38.99 -23.42 4.98
C ALA A 275 38.56 -24.01 3.62
N PRO A 276 39.25 -23.68 2.52
CA PRO A 276 39.00 -24.34 1.25
C PRO A 276 39.03 -25.86 1.46
N LEU A 277 37.98 -26.54 1.00
CA LEU A 277 37.97 -28.00 1.02
C LEU A 277 39.06 -28.47 0.06
N ALA A 278 39.81 -29.49 0.49
CA ALA A 278 40.65 -30.22 -0.45
C ALA A 278 39.76 -30.73 -1.61
N PRO A 279 40.28 -30.72 -2.85
CA PRO A 279 39.54 -31.29 -3.96
C PRO A 279 39.12 -32.73 -3.62
N PRO A 280 37.93 -33.17 -4.04
CA PRO A 280 37.47 -34.52 -3.76
C PRO A 280 38.49 -35.53 -4.28
N GLU A 281 38.69 -36.62 -3.53
CA GLU A 281 39.54 -37.72 -4.00
C GLU A 281 39.01 -38.21 -5.35
N PRO A 282 39.90 -38.38 -6.35
CA PRO A 282 39.47 -38.77 -7.68
C PRO A 282 38.83 -40.15 -7.63
N THR A 283 37.71 -40.28 -8.32
CA THR A 283 37.03 -41.56 -8.47
C THR A 283 37.90 -42.52 -9.28
N THR A 284 37.69 -43.82 -9.09
CA THR A 284 38.38 -44.81 -9.94
C THR A 284 38.04 -44.65 -11.43
N ALA A 285 36.89 -44.08 -11.78
CA ALA A 285 36.55 -43.79 -13.17
C ALA A 285 37.44 -42.70 -13.76
N GLU A 286 37.64 -41.59 -13.03
CA GLU A 286 38.49 -40.46 -13.44
C GLU A 286 39.95 -40.87 -13.57
N VAL A 287 40.49 -41.56 -12.56
CA VAL A 287 41.87 -42.07 -12.60
C VAL A 287 42.07 -43.02 -13.79
N ARG A 288 41.08 -43.86 -14.09
CA ARG A 288 41.14 -44.80 -15.22
C ARG A 288 41.06 -44.07 -16.57
N ALA A 289 40.15 -43.12 -16.71
CA ALA A 289 40.02 -42.32 -17.94
C ALA A 289 41.30 -41.54 -18.24
N TRP A 290 41.89 -40.91 -17.22
CA TRP A 290 43.18 -40.26 -17.33
C TRP A 290 44.29 -41.24 -17.70
N ALA A 291 44.38 -42.40 -17.04
CA ALA A 291 45.41 -43.39 -17.33
C ALA A 291 45.34 -43.89 -18.78
N VAL A 292 44.13 -44.10 -19.32
CA VAL A 292 43.93 -44.45 -20.73
C VAL A 292 44.39 -43.31 -21.65
N GLY A 293 44.02 -42.06 -21.36
CA GLY A 293 44.45 -40.89 -22.14
C GLY A 293 45.97 -40.65 -22.09
N ALA A 294 46.61 -40.98 -20.97
CA ALA A 294 48.05 -40.88 -20.76
C ALA A 294 48.84 -42.10 -21.28
N GLY A 295 48.17 -43.10 -21.86
CA GLY A 295 48.81 -44.33 -22.37
C GLY A 295 49.35 -45.27 -21.28
N LEU A 296 48.88 -45.14 -20.04
CA LEU A 296 49.29 -45.99 -18.91
C LEU A 296 48.46 -47.30 -18.88
N PRO A 297 49.10 -48.46 -18.64
CA PRO A 297 48.40 -49.73 -18.60
C PRO A 297 47.47 -49.83 -17.37
N VAL A 298 46.15 -49.78 -17.60
CA VAL A 298 45.12 -49.89 -16.56
C VAL A 298 44.03 -50.90 -16.97
N ALA A 299 43.53 -51.69 -16.01
CA ALA A 299 42.47 -52.65 -16.26
C ALA A 299 41.12 -51.96 -16.50
N ALA A 300 40.31 -52.54 -17.40
CA ALA A 300 38.98 -52.02 -17.75
C ALA A 300 37.99 -51.98 -16.57
N ALA A 301 38.20 -52.84 -15.56
CA ALA A 301 37.38 -52.91 -14.35
C ALA A 301 38.22 -53.29 -13.12
N GLY A 302 37.65 -53.11 -11.93
CA GLY A 302 38.28 -53.49 -10.66
C GLY A 302 39.18 -52.41 -10.04
N ARG A 303 39.96 -52.80 -9.03
CA ARG A 303 40.81 -51.88 -8.26
C ARG A 303 41.98 -51.38 -9.11
N ILE A 304 42.26 -50.08 -9.06
CA ILE A 304 43.39 -49.47 -9.75
C ILE A 304 44.67 -49.67 -8.93
N LYS A 305 45.78 -49.94 -9.60
CA LYS A 305 47.09 -50.10 -8.96
C LYS A 305 47.50 -48.79 -8.26
N PRO A 306 48.06 -48.84 -7.04
CA PRO A 306 48.50 -47.64 -6.30
C PRO A 306 49.37 -46.69 -7.14
N ASP A 307 50.32 -47.23 -7.90
CA ASP A 307 51.24 -46.43 -8.73
C ASP A 307 50.52 -45.54 -9.77
N ILE A 308 49.37 -46.00 -10.30
CA ILE A 308 48.56 -45.23 -11.27
C ILE A 308 47.78 -44.12 -10.57
N VAL A 309 47.30 -44.37 -9.35
CA VAL A 309 46.64 -43.35 -8.51
C VAL A 309 47.65 -42.27 -8.11
N ASP A 310 48.88 -42.65 -7.75
CA ASP A 310 49.93 -41.70 -7.38
C ASP A 310 50.47 -40.94 -8.60
N ALA A 311 50.52 -41.57 -9.78
CA ALA A 311 50.81 -40.88 -11.04
C ALA A 311 49.73 -39.85 -11.38
N TYR A 312 48.44 -40.20 -11.20
CA TYR A 312 47.32 -39.27 -11.37
C TYR A 312 47.44 -38.07 -10.42
N ARG A 313 47.70 -38.32 -9.12
CA ARG A 313 47.85 -37.25 -8.12
C ARG A 313 49.00 -36.31 -8.47
N ARG A 314 50.16 -36.82 -8.89
CA ARG A 314 51.31 -35.98 -9.29
C ARG A 314 51.01 -35.11 -10.51
N ALA A 315 50.30 -35.65 -11.50
CA ALA A 315 49.92 -34.90 -12.69
C ALA A 315 48.94 -33.75 -12.39
N HIS A 316 48.06 -33.91 -11.39
CA HIS A 316 47.00 -32.95 -11.07
C HIS A 316 47.25 -32.11 -9.81
N THR A 317 48.38 -32.29 -9.12
CA THR A 317 48.84 -31.39 -8.03
C THR A 317 49.82 -30.32 -8.53
N ALA A 318 50.36 -30.45 -9.74
CA ALA A 318 51.26 -29.49 -10.36
C ALA A 318 50.53 -28.32 -11.05
N ASP A 319 49.28 -28.54 -11.49
CA ASP A 319 48.48 -27.55 -12.23
C ASP A 319 47.91 -26.44 -11.31
N ASP A 320 47.72 -26.74 -10.02
CA ASP A 320 47.12 -25.84 -9.03
C ASP A 320 48.08 -24.75 -8.48
N ARG A 321 49.35 -24.70 -8.92
CA ARG A 321 50.31 -23.64 -8.53
C ARG A 321 50.54 -22.58 -9.62
N SER A 322 49.78 -22.64 -10.71
CA SER A 322 49.96 -21.78 -11.90
C SER A 322 48.78 -20.83 -12.17
N GLY A 323 47.82 -20.73 -11.24
CA GLY A 323 46.63 -19.88 -11.35
C GLY A 323 46.54 -18.85 -10.22
#